data_AF-A0A2D9SE63-F1
#
_entry.id   AF-A0A2D9SE63-F1
#
_cell.length_a   1.000
_cell.length_b   1.000
_cell.length_c   1.000
_cell.angle_alpha   90.00
_cell.angle_beta   90.00
_cell.angle_gamma   90.00
#
_symmetry.space_group_name_H-M   'P 1'
#
loop_
_entity.id
_entity.type
_entity.pdbx_description
1 polymer ?
#
loop_
_entity_poly.entity_id
_entity_poly.type
_entity_poly.pdbx_seq_one_letter_code
_entity_poly.pdbx_strand_id
1 'polypeptide(L)'
;MIFSYEISNLYLISDFILSFFMWVLVLRFFLNIFFTDETELKFIKIFFDITNKLNALLKKIIPEFLPYQLTSLYIAWIFFMIRFYFLPIFLGYENVGHFSLIVEKNIFAIFEKKLFF
;
A
#
# COMPACT_ATOMS: atom_id res chain seq x y z
N MET A 1 -17.62 22.03 16.81
CA MET A 1 -18.39 20.80 17.01
C MET A 1 -17.37 19.68 17.14
N ILE A 2 -17.28 19.11 18.33
CA ILE A 2 -16.22 18.21 18.78
C ILE A 2 -16.54 16.82 18.22
N PHE A 3 -15.81 16.38 17.21
CA PHE A 3 -15.73 14.97 16.85
C PHE A 3 -14.32 14.49 17.18
N SER A 4 -14.07 14.26 18.47
CA SER A 4 -13.05 13.33 18.91
C SER A 4 -13.51 11.94 18.50
N TYR A 5 -13.34 11.62 17.23
CA TYR A 5 -13.59 10.28 16.74
C TYR A 5 -12.50 9.39 17.31
N GLU A 6 -12.86 8.51 18.24
CA GLU A 6 -12.01 7.38 18.59
C GLU A 6 -11.83 6.57 17.30
N ILE A 7 -10.68 6.74 16.65
CA ILE A 7 -10.31 5.92 15.51
C ILE A 7 -10.30 4.49 16.02
N SER A 8 -11.22 3.66 15.52
CA SER A 8 -11.32 2.28 15.96
C SER A 8 -10.00 1.56 15.72
N ASN A 9 -9.54 0.76 16.69
CA ASN A 9 -8.31 -0.03 16.53
C ASN A 9 -8.36 -0.91 15.26
N LEU A 10 -9.55 -1.37 14.89
CA LEU A 10 -9.79 -2.11 13.66
C LEU A 10 -9.44 -1.31 12.40
N TYR A 11 -9.83 -0.03 12.36
CA TYR A 11 -9.46 0.86 11.26
C TYR A 11 -7.94 0.97 11.15
N LEU A 12 -7.25 1.27 12.25
CA LEU A 12 -5.81 1.47 12.26
C LEU A 12 -5.07 0.23 11.75
N ILE A 13 -5.47 -0.96 12.19
CA ILE A 13 -4.91 -2.24 11.74
C ILE A 13 -5.17 -2.44 10.24
N SER A 14 -6.40 -2.19 9.78
CA SER A 14 -6.74 -2.34 8.37
C SER A 14 -5.97 -1.36 7.47
N ASP A 15 -5.85 -0.10 7.88
CA ASP A 15 -5.09 0.94 7.18
C ASP A 15 -3.61 0.55 7.07
N PHE A 16 -3.04 0.05 8.17
CA PHE A 16 -1.66 -0.42 8.21
C PHE A 16 -1.41 -1.59 7.25
N ILE A 17 -2.30 -2.60 7.26
CA ILE A 17 -2.19 -3.75 6.35
C ILE A 17 -2.27 -3.30 4.89
N LEU A 18 -3.26 -2.46 4.56
CA LEU A 18 -3.45 -1.94 3.20
C LEU A 18 -2.25 -1.09 2.76
N SER A 19 -1.74 -0.22 3.64
CA SER A 19 -0.57 0.62 3.38
C SER A 19 0.69 -0.22 3.14
N PHE A 20 0.91 -1.25 3.96
CA PHE A 20 2.05 -2.15 3.80
C PHE A 20 2.04 -2.84 2.42
N PHE A 21 0.93 -3.45 2.03
CA PHE A 21 0.84 -4.12 0.72
C PHE A 21 0.98 -3.15 -0.45
N MET A 22 0.36 -1.97 -0.35
CA MET A 22 0.51 -0.90 -1.34
C MET A 22 1.99 -0.53 -1.54
N TRP A 23 2.71 -0.20 -0.47
CA TRP A 23 4.12 0.21 -0.56
C TRP A 23 5.03 -0.92 -1.07
N VAL A 24 4.77 -2.17 -0.69
CA VAL A 24 5.50 -3.34 -1.24
C VAL A 24 5.31 -3.44 -2.76
N LEU A 25 4.09 -3.22 -3.27
CA LEU A 25 3.81 -3.29 -4.69
C LEU A 25 4.35 -2.09 -5.47
N VAL A 26 4.36 -0.90 -4.87
CA VAL A 26 5.05 0.28 -5.42
C VAL A 26 6.55 0.00 -5.54
N LEU A 27 7.17 -0.57 -4.50
CA LEU A 27 8.58 -0.97 -4.56
C LEU A 27 8.83 -2.02 -5.64
N ARG A 28 7.94 -3.01 -5.80
CA ARG A 28 8.01 -3.99 -6.91
C ARG A 28 8.01 -3.32 -8.27
N PHE A 29 7.12 -2.36 -8.49
CA PHE A 29 7.10 -1.59 -9.73
C PHE A 29 8.45 -0.89 -9.98
N PHE A 30 8.97 -0.15 -8.99
CA PHE A 30 10.25 0.53 -9.14
C PHE A 30 11.41 -0.43 -9.39
N LEU A 31 11.50 -1.53 -8.65
CA LEU A 31 12.55 -2.52 -8.87
C LEU A 31 12.48 -3.16 -10.26
N ASN A 32 11.27 -3.37 -10.80
CA ASN A 32 11.08 -3.91 -12.15
C ASN A 32 11.54 -2.95 -13.26
N ILE A 33 11.69 -1.65 -12.97
CA ILE A 33 12.30 -0.68 -13.90
C ILE A 33 13.82 -0.90 -14.00
N PHE A 34 14.48 -1.24 -12.89
CA PHE A 34 15.93 -1.38 -12.83
C PHE A 34 16.41 -2.83 -13.06
N PHE A 35 15.56 -3.80 -12.78
CA PHE A 35 15.91 -5.21 -12.70
C PHE A 35 14.88 -6.07 -13.43
N THR A 36 15.35 -7.04 -14.20
CA THR A 36 14.50 -8.05 -14.83
C THR A 36 14.18 -9.19 -13.87
N ASP A 37 13.15 -9.97 -14.19
CA ASP A 37 12.78 -11.14 -13.38
C ASP A 37 13.87 -12.24 -13.35
N GLU A 38 14.85 -12.18 -14.26
CA GLU A 38 15.98 -13.13 -14.34
C GLU A 38 17.25 -12.68 -13.58
N THR A 39 17.15 -11.64 -12.75
CA THR A 39 18.31 -11.15 -11.98
C THR A 39 19.02 -12.22 -11.13
N GLU A 40 20.36 -12.18 -11.11
CA GLU A 40 21.21 -13.04 -10.27
C GLU A 40 21.21 -12.62 -8.78
N LEU A 41 20.70 -11.42 -8.48
CA LEU A 41 20.61 -10.89 -7.12
C LEU A 41 19.52 -11.62 -6.32
N LYS A 42 19.95 -12.55 -5.45
CA LYS A 42 19.07 -13.41 -4.64
C LYS A 42 17.98 -12.66 -3.88
N PHE A 43 18.28 -11.50 -3.30
CA PHE A 43 17.29 -10.70 -2.56
C PHE A 43 16.17 -10.17 -3.47
N ILE A 44 16.51 -9.68 -4.66
CA ILE A 44 15.54 -9.16 -5.63
C ILE A 44 14.68 -10.30 -6.15
N LYS A 45 15.30 -11.44 -6.47
CA LYS A 45 14.59 -12.64 -6.91
C LYS A 45 13.56 -13.12 -5.88
N ILE A 46 13.96 -13.24 -4.60
CA ILE A 46 13.03 -13.64 -3.53
C ILE A 46 11.87 -12.63 -3.41
N PHE A 47 12.17 -11.33 -3.48
CA PHE A 47 11.16 -10.29 -3.42
C PHE A 47 10.19 -10.37 -4.62
N PHE A 48 10.71 -10.63 -5.82
CA PHE A 48 9.92 -10.82 -7.04
C PHE A 48 9.04 -12.05 -6.95
N ASP A 49 9.55 -13.18 -6.43
CA ASP A 49 8.76 -14.40 -6.25
C ASP A 49 7.59 -14.21 -5.28
N ILE A 50 7.81 -13.51 -4.16
CA ILE A 50 6.75 -13.20 -3.18
C ILE A 50 5.67 -12.31 -3.81
N THR A 51 6.10 -11.24 -4.48
CA THR A 51 5.17 -10.28 -5.11
C THR A 51 4.46 -10.87 -6.32
N ASN A 52 5.08 -11.82 -7.04
CA ASN A 52 4.44 -12.56 -8.12
C ASN A 52 3.31 -13.46 -7.61
N LYS A 53 3.51 -14.12 -6.47
CA LYS A 53 2.42 -14.88 -5.82
C LYS A 53 1.27 -13.96 -5.43
N LEU A 54 1.58 -12.79 -4.88
CA LEU A 54 0.56 -11.78 -4.53
C LEU A 54 -0.20 -11.30 -5.78
N ASN A 55 0.50 -10.97 -6.87
CA ASN A 55 -0.11 -10.58 -8.14
C ASN A 55 -0.99 -11.72 -8.72
N ALA A 56 -0.55 -12.98 -8.60
CA ALA A 56 -1.29 -14.13 -9.10
C ALA A 56 -2.63 -14.33 -8.36
N LEU A 57 -2.68 -14.07 -7.05
CA LEU A 57 -3.93 -14.10 -6.27
C LEU A 57 -4.93 -13.04 -6.75
N LEU A 58 -4.44 -11.93 -7.28
CA LEU A 58 -5.24 -10.77 -7.71
C LEU A 58 -5.44 -10.71 -9.23
N LYS A 59 -5.02 -11.75 -9.97
CA LYS A 59 -5.06 -11.81 -11.44
C LYS A 59 -6.44 -11.49 -12.03
N LYS A 60 -7.51 -11.86 -11.33
CA LYS A 60 -8.90 -11.62 -11.79
C LYS A 60 -9.29 -10.14 -11.85
N ILE A 61 -8.63 -9.28 -11.06
CA ILE A 61 -8.94 -7.84 -10.99
C ILE A 61 -8.06 -7.06 -11.98
N ILE A 62 -7.00 -7.69 -12.50
CA ILE A 62 -6.04 -7.07 -13.42
C ILE A 62 -6.61 -7.10 -14.84
N PRO A 63 -6.67 -5.95 -15.53
CA PRO A 63 -7.07 -5.90 -16.94
C PRO A 63 -6.06 -6.61 -17.84
N GLU A 64 -6.53 -7.36 -18.83
CA GLU A 64 -5.67 -8.15 -19.73
C GLU A 64 -4.73 -7.31 -20.61
N PHE A 65 -5.10 -6.06 -20.89
CA PHE A 65 -4.29 -5.15 -21.70
C PHE A 65 -3.08 -4.56 -20.95
N LEU A 66 -3.01 -4.75 -19.62
CA LEU A 66 -2.01 -4.09 -18.80
C LEU A 66 -0.65 -4.78 -18.97
N PRO A 67 0.42 -4.03 -19.30
CA PRO A 67 1.77 -4.59 -19.32
C PRO A 67 2.16 -5.17 -17.97
N TYR A 68 2.89 -6.29 -18.00
CA TYR A 68 3.26 -7.03 -16.79
C TYR A 68 3.97 -6.16 -15.73
N GLN A 69 4.83 -5.24 -16.15
CA GLN A 69 5.53 -4.32 -15.26
C GLN A 69 4.57 -3.38 -14.52
N LEU A 70 3.50 -2.94 -15.18
CA LEU A 70 2.50 -2.03 -14.62
C LEU A 70 1.49 -2.76 -13.72
N THR A 71 1.42 -4.08 -13.79
CA THR A 71 0.50 -4.90 -12.98
C THR A 71 0.61 -4.62 -11.49
N SER A 72 1.82 -4.59 -10.93
CA SER A 72 2.01 -4.31 -9.51
C SER A 72 1.60 -2.88 -9.14
N LEU A 73 1.84 -1.90 -10.01
CA LEU A 73 1.42 -0.53 -9.77
C LEU A 73 -0.10 -0.39 -9.79
N TYR A 74 -0.77 -1.08 -10.71
CA TYR A 74 -2.23 -1.10 -10.77
C TYR A 74 -2.84 -1.72 -9.50
N ILE A 75 -2.29 -2.84 -9.02
CA ILE A 75 -2.76 -3.43 -7.76
C ILE A 75 -2.49 -2.48 -6.59
N ALA A 76 -1.31 -1.84 -6.53
CA ALA A 76 -1.02 -0.83 -5.51
C ALA A 76 -2.06 0.30 -5.52
N TRP A 77 -2.45 0.75 -6.71
CA TRP A 77 -3.51 1.74 -6.87
C TRP A 77 -4.88 1.23 -6.36
N ILE A 78 -5.22 -0.05 -6.54
CA ILE A 78 -6.43 -0.62 -5.94
C ILE A 78 -6.37 -0.60 -4.41
N PHE A 79 -5.24 -0.98 -3.80
CA PHE A 79 -5.04 -0.87 -2.35
C PHE A 79 -5.19 0.58 -1.87
N PHE A 80 -4.63 1.53 -2.61
CA PHE A 80 -4.81 2.95 -2.39
C PHE A 80 -6.30 3.32 -2.43
N MET A 81 -7.04 2.95 -3.49
CA MET A 81 -8.46 3.27 -3.60
C MET A 81 -9.28 2.72 -2.43
N ILE A 82 -9.04 1.46 -2.05
CA ILE A 82 -9.67 0.83 -0.88
C ILE A 82 -9.40 1.63 0.38
N ARG A 83 -8.14 2.01 0.59
CA ARG A 83 -7.69 2.73 1.78
C ARG A 83 -8.28 4.13 1.89
N PHE A 84 -8.25 4.92 0.82
CA PHE A 84 -8.62 6.34 0.89
C PHE A 84 -10.11 6.60 0.63
N TYR A 85 -10.80 5.72 -0.09
CA TYR A 85 -12.20 5.91 -0.46
C TYR A 85 -13.13 4.93 0.23
N PHE A 86 -12.84 3.62 0.19
CA PHE A 86 -13.77 2.63 0.74
C PHE A 86 -13.74 2.56 2.26
N LEU A 87 -12.54 2.54 2.85
CA LEU A 87 -12.38 2.39 4.29
C LEU A 87 -13.04 3.53 5.11
N PRO A 88 -12.98 4.82 4.70
CA PRO A 88 -13.72 5.88 5.36
C PRO A 88 -15.24 5.72 5.23
N ILE A 89 -15.72 5.33 4.05
CA ILE A 89 -17.16 5.13 3.78
C ILE A 89 -17.72 4.03 4.68
N PHE A 90 -17.03 2.89 4.82
CA PHE A 90 -17.48 1.77 5.68
C PHE A 90 -17.58 2.13 7.16
N LEU A 91 -16.89 3.17 7.61
CA LEU A 91 -16.88 3.62 9.00
C LEU A 91 -17.75 4.84 9.27
N GLY A 92 -18.51 5.29 8.26
CA GLY A 92 -19.42 6.42 8.38
C GLY A 92 -18.72 7.79 8.41
N TYR A 93 -17.45 7.85 7.99
CA TYR A 93 -16.74 9.13 7.90
C TYR A 93 -17.13 9.86 6.62
N GLU A 94 -17.74 11.05 6.77
CA GLU A 94 -18.22 11.86 5.66
C GLU A 94 -17.08 12.49 4.84
N ASN A 95 -15.92 12.71 5.44
CA ASN A 95 -14.77 13.35 4.80
C ASN A 95 -13.77 12.32 4.27
N VAL A 96 -13.88 12.04 2.97
CA VAL A 96 -12.85 11.34 2.20
C VAL A 96 -11.53 12.10 2.37
N GLY A 97 -10.53 11.46 2.98
CA GLY A 97 -9.18 12.04 3.11
C GLY A 97 -8.82 12.67 4.46
N HIS A 98 -9.74 12.80 5.43
CA HIS A 98 -9.33 13.27 6.78
C HIS A 98 -8.31 12.33 7.43
N PHE A 99 -8.39 11.04 7.08
CA PHE A 99 -7.49 9.98 7.53
C PHE A 99 -6.50 9.52 6.47
N SER A 100 -6.40 10.28 5.37
CA SER A 100 -5.37 10.02 4.38
C SER A 100 -4.03 10.18 5.10
N LEU A 101 -3.27 9.10 5.20
CA LEU A 101 -1.89 9.10 5.68
C LEU A 101 -1.67 9.04 7.20
N ILE A 102 -2.54 8.40 8.00
CA ILE A 102 -2.26 8.25 9.45
C ILE A 102 -0.96 7.48 9.70
N VAL A 103 -0.76 6.34 9.02
CA VAL A 103 0.45 5.53 9.20
C VAL A 103 1.70 6.31 8.80
N GLU A 104 1.68 6.98 7.66
CA GLU A 104 2.79 7.80 7.18
C GLU A 104 3.06 8.96 8.16
N LYS A 105 2.02 9.66 8.64
CA LYS A 105 2.15 10.70 9.67
C LYS A 105 2.77 10.16 10.96
N ASN A 106 2.35 8.99 11.42
CA ASN A 106 2.91 8.36 12.62
C ASN A 106 4.38 7.96 12.42
N ILE A 107 4.72 7.42 11.25
CA ILE A 107 6.10 7.10 10.89
C ILE A 107 6.94 8.39 10.86
N PHE A 108 6.49 9.44 10.17
CA PHE A 108 7.17 10.73 10.12
C PHE A 108 7.38 11.33 11.51
N ALA A 109 6.36 11.30 12.38
CA ALA A 109 6.47 11.79 13.75
C ALA A 109 7.51 11.01 14.59
N ILE A 110 7.60 9.68 14.41
CA ILE A 110 8.63 8.86 15.05
C ILE A 110 10.02 9.24 14.53
N PHE A 111 10.18 9.41 13.21
CA PHE A 111 11.44 9.81 12.61
C PHE A 111 11.91 11.18 13.08
N GLU A 112 11.02 12.17 13.08
CA GLU A 112 11.30 13.54 13.56
C GLU A 112 11.76 13.51 15.02
N LYS A 113 11.01 12.82 15.88
CA LYS A 113 11.35 12.72 17.31
C LYS A 113 12.70 12.03 17.56
N LYS A 114 13.17 11.17 16.64
CA LYS A 114 14.44 10.45 16.75
C LYS A 114 15.63 11.19 16.14
N LEU A 115 15.38 12.25 15.36
CA LEU A 115 16.41 13.07 14.71
C LEU A 115 16.87 14.26 15.59
N PHE A 116 16.05 14.66 16.56
CA PHE A 116 16.30 15.78 17.48
C PHE A 116 16.76 15.35 18.89
N PHE A 117 17.20 14.10 19.06
CA PHE A 117 17.90 13.57 20.24
C PHE A 117 19.13 12.78 19.78
#